data_AF-A0A924D2C5-F1
#
_entry.id   AF-A0A924D2C5-F1
#
_cell.length_a   1.000
_cell.length_b   1.000
_cell.length_c   1.000
_cell.angle_alpha   90.00
_cell.angle_beta   90.00
_cell.angle_gamma   90.00
#
_symmetry.space_group_name_H-M   'P 1'
#
loop_
_entity.id
_entity.type
_entity.pdbx_description
1 polymer ?
#
loop_
_entity_poly.entity_id
_entity_poly.type
_entity_poly.pdbx_seq_one_letter_code
_entity_poly.pdbx_strand_id
1 'polypeptide(L)'
;MINLVLNGDPRRIAPGATIAALLAELDLDAAKVAVERNLEIVPRSTFGAAVLADGDRLEIVHFVGGGQDDGWSVAGRHFSSRLIVGTGKYKDFAQNAAALEASGAEIVTVAVRRVNVMDKGQPLLTDFIDPKKF
;
A
#
# COMPACT_ATOMS: atom_id res chain seq x y z
N MET A 1 -5.34 -27.39 -22.03
CA MET A 1 -5.78 -26.34 -21.09
C MET A 1 -5.41 -26.80 -19.70
N ILE A 2 -4.90 -25.91 -18.86
CA ILE A 2 -4.69 -26.15 -17.42
C ILE A 2 -5.69 -25.31 -16.61
N ASN A 3 -6.11 -25.81 -15.47
CA ASN A 3 -7.05 -25.19 -14.55
C ASN A 3 -6.27 -24.44 -13.46
N LEU A 4 -6.71 -23.23 -13.15
CA LEU A 4 -6.18 -22.39 -12.07
C LEU A 4 -7.32 -21.88 -11.23
N VAL A 5 -7.00 -21.44 -10.02
CA VAL A 5 -7.83 -20.50 -9.25
C VAL A 5 -7.10 -19.17 -9.24
N LEU A 6 -7.72 -18.11 -9.76
CA LEU A 6 -7.18 -16.76 -9.81
C LEU A 6 -8.06 -15.84 -8.98
N ASN A 7 -7.53 -15.30 -7.88
CA ASN A 7 -8.25 -14.43 -6.94
C ASN A 7 -9.58 -15.05 -6.47
N GLY A 8 -9.57 -16.35 -6.22
CA GLY A 8 -10.75 -17.13 -5.86
C GLY A 8 -11.60 -17.68 -7.02
N ASP A 9 -11.41 -17.19 -8.25
CA ASP A 9 -12.22 -17.58 -9.41
C ASP A 9 -11.54 -18.66 -10.27
N PRO A 10 -12.25 -19.73 -10.68
CA PRO A 10 -11.70 -20.76 -11.55
C PRO A 10 -11.45 -20.22 -12.97
N ARG A 11 -10.24 -20.45 -13.50
CA ARG A 11 -9.85 -20.07 -14.85
C ARG A 11 -9.19 -21.22 -15.58
N ARG A 12 -9.27 -21.23 -16.91
CA ARG A 12 -8.53 -22.15 -17.78
C ARG A 12 -7.63 -21.38 -18.73
N ILE A 13 -6.39 -21.83 -18.88
CA ILE A 13 -5.42 -21.20 -19.79
C ILE A 13 -4.66 -22.24 -20.62
N ALA A 14 -3.96 -21.78 -21.65
CA ALA A 14 -3.09 -22.62 -22.46
C ALA A 14 -1.95 -23.22 -21.62
N PRO A 15 -1.60 -24.51 -21.80
CA PRO A 15 -0.43 -25.10 -21.18
C PRO A 15 0.85 -24.33 -21.56
N GLY A 16 1.80 -24.23 -20.63
CA GLY A 16 3.07 -23.55 -20.86
C GLY A 16 3.01 -22.02 -20.75
N ALA A 17 1.85 -21.44 -20.44
CA ALA A 17 1.73 -20.02 -20.13
C ALA A 17 2.54 -19.66 -18.88
N THR A 18 3.24 -18.52 -18.93
CA THR A 18 3.97 -17.96 -17.80
C THR A 18 3.10 -16.96 -17.05
N ILE A 19 3.51 -16.56 -15.84
CA ILE A 19 2.85 -15.48 -15.10
C ILE A 19 2.81 -14.20 -15.94
N ALA A 20 3.90 -13.84 -16.63
CA ALA A 20 3.93 -12.67 -17.52
C ALA A 20 2.91 -12.77 -18.66
N ALA A 21 2.75 -13.94 -19.28
CA ALA A 21 1.77 -14.16 -20.33
C ALA A 21 0.33 -14.02 -19.80
N LEU A 22 0.06 -14.56 -18.61
CA LEU A 22 -1.24 -14.40 -17.94
C LEU A 22 -1.54 -12.93 -17.63
N LEU A 23 -0.57 -12.18 -17.09
CA LEU A 23 -0.74 -10.75 -16.81
C LEU A 23 -1.05 -9.95 -18.07
N ALA A 24 -0.38 -10.25 -19.19
CA ALA A 24 -0.65 -9.61 -20.48
C ALA A 24 -2.06 -9.93 -21.01
N GLU A 25 -2.53 -11.18 -20.86
CA GLU A 25 -3.90 -11.58 -21.22
C GLU A 25 -4.96 -10.84 -20.38
N LEU A 26 -4.62 -10.51 -19.12
CA LEU A 26 -5.48 -9.78 -18.19
C LEU A 26 -5.39 -8.25 -18.34
N ASP A 27 -4.59 -7.73 -19.27
CA ASP A 27 -4.30 -6.29 -19.41
C ASP A 27 -3.74 -5.65 -18.12
N LEU A 28 -2.88 -6.38 -17.41
CA LEU A 28 -2.24 -5.94 -16.19
C LEU A 28 -0.76 -5.59 -16.41
N ASP A 29 -0.38 -4.39 -15.98
CA ASP A 29 1.02 -3.95 -15.96
C ASP A 29 1.80 -4.71 -14.87
N ALA A 30 2.77 -5.54 -15.29
CA ALA A 30 3.63 -6.30 -14.41
C ALA A 30 4.42 -5.43 -13.40
N ALA A 31 4.63 -4.15 -13.69
CA ALA A 31 5.27 -3.22 -12.76
C ALA A 31 4.34 -2.77 -11.61
N LYS A 32 3.03 -2.93 -11.77
CA LYS A 32 2.00 -2.45 -10.82
C LYS A 32 1.28 -3.57 -10.10
N VAL A 33 1.80 -4.80 -10.14
CA VAL A 33 1.17 -5.94 -9.47
C VAL A 33 2.16 -6.70 -8.59
N ALA A 34 1.64 -7.27 -7.52
CA ALA A 34 2.25 -8.40 -6.82
C ALA A 34 1.48 -9.66 -7.15
N VAL A 35 2.21 -10.77 -7.33
CA VAL A 35 1.64 -12.09 -7.60
C VAL A 35 2.10 -13.05 -6.52
N GLU A 36 1.15 -13.65 -5.84
CA GLU A 36 1.33 -14.82 -5.00
C GLU A 36 0.94 -16.07 -5.79
N ARG A 37 1.72 -17.15 -5.66
CA ARG A 37 1.41 -18.47 -6.16
C ARG A 37 1.47 -19.46 -5.02
N ASN A 38 0.36 -20.13 -4.73
CA ASN A 38 0.27 -21.16 -3.70
C ASN A 38 0.84 -20.72 -2.34
N LEU A 39 0.47 -19.51 -1.87
CA LEU A 39 0.93 -18.89 -0.61
C LEU A 39 2.38 -18.36 -0.63
N GLU A 40 3.05 -18.35 -1.78
CA GLU A 40 4.39 -17.80 -1.93
C GLU A 40 4.41 -16.62 -2.90
N ILE A 41 4.99 -15.49 -2.47
CA ILE A 41 5.17 -14.33 -3.35
C ILE A 41 6.20 -14.67 -4.42
N VAL A 42 5.78 -14.55 -5.69
CA VAL A 42 6.67 -14.77 -6.83
C VAL A 42 7.47 -13.50 -7.09
N PRO A 43 8.82 -13.55 -7.11
CA PRO A 43 9.62 -12.37 -7.44
C PRO A 43 9.30 -11.86 -8.84
N ARG A 44 9.04 -10.56 -8.98
CA ARG A 44 8.69 -9.94 -10.27
C ARG A 44 9.69 -10.24 -11.40
N SER A 45 10.98 -10.35 -11.07
CA SER A 45 12.04 -10.69 -12.02
C SER A 45 11.90 -12.09 -12.64
N THR A 46 11.11 -12.99 -12.04
CA THR A 46 10.91 -14.36 -12.53
C THR A 46 9.61 -14.55 -13.30
N PHE A 47 8.73 -13.54 -13.37
CA PHE A 47 7.42 -13.66 -14.03
C PHE A 47 7.49 -14.17 -15.47
N GLY A 48 8.54 -13.80 -16.21
CA GLY A 48 8.76 -14.25 -17.59
C GLY A 48 9.13 -15.73 -17.73
N ALA A 49 9.72 -16.34 -16.70
CA ALA A 49 10.18 -17.73 -16.71
C ALA A 49 9.30 -18.67 -15.85
N ALA A 50 8.50 -18.12 -14.93
CA ALA A 50 7.62 -18.87 -14.06
C ALA A 50 6.42 -19.43 -14.82
N VAL A 51 6.55 -20.67 -15.29
CA VAL A 51 5.47 -21.41 -15.98
C VAL A 51 4.40 -21.85 -14.98
N LEU A 52 3.14 -21.62 -15.35
CA LEU A 52 1.97 -22.02 -14.58
C LEU A 52 1.69 -23.51 -14.77
N ALA A 53 1.29 -24.18 -13.69
CA ALA A 53 0.95 -25.58 -13.62
C ALA A 53 -0.55 -25.77 -13.38
N ASP A 54 -1.08 -26.94 -13.77
CA ASP A 54 -2.45 -27.32 -13.47
C ASP A 54 -2.66 -27.39 -11.95
N GLY A 55 -3.75 -26.79 -11.48
CA GLY A 55 -4.10 -26.71 -10.05
C GLY A 55 -3.52 -25.52 -9.30
N ASP A 56 -2.71 -24.66 -9.94
CA ASP A 56 -2.16 -23.47 -9.28
C ASP A 56 -3.25 -22.54 -8.75
N ARG A 57 -2.97 -21.95 -7.58
CA ARG A 57 -3.74 -20.87 -6.98
C ARG A 57 -2.91 -19.59 -7.02
N LEU A 58 -3.45 -18.58 -7.68
CA LEU A 58 -2.81 -17.28 -7.83
C LEU A 58 -3.64 -16.20 -7.13
N GLU A 59 -2.97 -15.37 -6.35
CA GLU A 59 -3.53 -14.10 -5.87
C GLU A 59 -2.73 -12.96 -6.50
N ILE A 60 -3.41 -12.13 -7.28
CA ILE A 60 -2.85 -10.97 -7.97
C ILE A 60 -3.45 -9.71 -7.35
N VAL A 61 -2.58 -8.91 -6.75
CA VAL A 61 -2.95 -7.62 -6.17
C VAL A 61 -2.39 -6.52 -7.06
N HIS A 62 -3.27 -5.64 -7.53
CA HIS A 62 -2.87 -4.43 -8.25
C HIS A 62 -2.59 -3.32 -7.23
N PHE A 63 -1.40 -2.74 -7.29
CA PHE A 63 -1.04 -1.58 -6.50
C PHE A 63 -1.81 -0.36 -7.01
N VAL A 64 -2.84 0.05 -6.29
CA VAL A 64 -3.46 1.35 -6.49
C VAL A 64 -2.61 2.38 -5.76
N GLY A 65 -1.79 3.12 -6.50
CA GLY A 65 -0.89 4.13 -5.94
C GLY A 65 -0.74 5.32 -6.87
N GLY A 66 -0.81 6.52 -6.27
CA GLY A 66 -0.41 7.79 -6.88
C GLY A 66 0.81 8.34 -6.13
N GLY A 67 1.68 9.04 -6.85
CA GLY A 67 2.98 9.47 -6.34
C GLY A 67 3.98 9.78 -7.45
N GLN A 68 3.51 10.40 -8.54
CA GLN A 68 4.45 11.09 -9.43
C GLN A 68 5.21 12.14 -8.59
N ASP A 69 6.48 12.42 -8.92
CA ASP A 69 7.27 13.48 -8.28
C ASP A 69 6.68 14.90 -8.46
N ASP A 70 5.50 15.00 -9.07
CA ASP A 70 4.71 16.21 -9.08
C ASP A 70 4.03 16.41 -7.72
N GLY A 71 4.65 17.23 -6.88
CA GLY A 71 3.97 17.71 -5.68
C GLY A 71 2.58 18.29 -6.01
N TRP A 72 1.70 18.32 -5.03
CA TRP A 72 0.32 18.75 -5.17
C TRP A 72 0.04 19.96 -4.29
N SER A 73 -1.03 20.69 -4.56
CA SER A 73 -1.39 21.87 -3.76
C SER A 73 -2.83 21.81 -3.27
N VAL A 74 -3.02 22.18 -2.00
CA VAL A 74 -4.34 22.36 -1.38
C VAL A 74 -4.33 23.63 -0.54
N ALA A 75 -5.37 24.46 -0.71
CA ALA A 75 -5.52 25.74 -0.02
C ALA A 75 -4.27 26.65 -0.11
N GLY A 76 -3.55 26.62 -1.24
CA GLY A 76 -2.35 27.43 -1.47
C GLY A 76 -1.06 26.90 -0.83
N ARG A 77 -1.10 25.78 -0.09
CA ARG A 77 0.10 25.06 0.38
C ARG A 77 0.47 23.96 -0.61
N HIS A 78 1.77 23.82 -0.88
CA HIS A 78 2.31 22.77 -1.74
C HIS A 78 2.88 21.63 -0.88
N PHE A 79 2.70 20.40 -1.33
CA PHE A 79 3.07 19.17 -0.65
C PHE A 79 3.73 18.23 -1.66
N SER A 80 4.85 17.64 -1.28
CA SER A 80 5.54 16.61 -2.06
C SER A 80 4.94 15.20 -1.86
N SER A 81 4.42 14.94 -0.67
CA SER A 81 3.89 13.66 -0.23
C SER A 81 2.37 13.63 -0.32
N ARG A 82 1.82 12.60 -0.97
CA ARG A 82 0.38 12.33 -1.04
C ARG A 82 -0.10 11.41 0.09
N LEU A 83 0.82 10.98 0.98
CA LEU A 83 0.48 10.18 2.15
C LEU A 83 -0.06 11.08 3.25
N ILE A 84 -1.26 10.76 3.75
CA ILE A 84 -1.87 11.41 4.91
C ILE A 84 -1.89 10.40 6.06
N VAL A 85 -1.24 10.72 7.16
CA VAL A 85 -1.17 9.86 8.35
C VAL A 85 -2.24 10.28 9.35
N GLY A 86 -2.92 9.33 9.98
CA GLY A 86 -3.82 9.62 11.10
C GLY A 86 -3.19 9.28 12.43
N THR A 87 -3.62 9.90 13.52
CA THR A 87 -3.01 9.70 14.86
C THR A 87 -3.53 8.49 15.63
N GLY A 88 -4.18 7.55 14.93
CA GLY A 88 -4.84 6.40 15.54
C GLY A 88 -3.97 5.16 15.61
N LYS A 89 -4.27 4.27 16.56
CA LYS A 89 -3.72 2.90 16.67
C LYS A 89 -2.21 2.77 16.99
N TYR A 90 -1.52 3.88 17.23
CA TYR A 90 -0.17 3.84 17.80
C TYR A 90 -0.20 3.50 19.29
N LYS A 91 0.87 2.86 19.76
CA LYS A 91 1.07 2.54 21.19
C LYS A 91 1.07 3.81 22.05
N ASP A 92 1.75 4.85 21.57
CA ASP A 92 1.93 6.13 22.24
C ASP A 92 2.22 7.24 21.22
N PHE A 93 2.29 8.49 21.68
CA PHE A 93 2.55 9.65 20.81
C PHE A 93 3.99 9.69 20.27
N ALA A 94 4.96 9.12 20.99
CA ALA A 94 6.34 9.07 20.52
C ALA A 94 6.46 8.14 19.30
N GLN A 95 5.80 6.98 19.34
CA GLN A 95 5.74 6.07 18.19
C GLN A 95 5.01 6.70 17.00
N ASN A 96 3.94 7.46 17.26
CA ASN A 96 3.24 8.20 16.22
C ASN A 96 4.16 9.22 15.53
N ALA A 97 4.86 10.05 16.30
CA ALA A 97 5.82 11.03 15.77
C ALA A 97 6.94 10.37 14.97
N ALA A 98 7.50 9.25 15.48
CA ALA A 98 8.52 8.49 14.76
C ALA A 98 8.01 7.90 13.44
N ALA A 99 6.78 7.38 13.42
CA ALA A 99 6.15 6.87 12.20
C ALA A 99 5.86 8.00 11.20
N LEU A 100 5.41 9.16 11.68
CA LEU A 100 5.16 10.34 10.85
C LEU A 100 6.45 10.78 10.13
N GLU A 101 7.54 10.95 10.88
CA GLU A 101 8.84 11.35 10.31
C GLU A 101 9.37 10.30 9.32
N ALA A 102 9.33 9.01 9.68
CA ALA A 102 9.81 7.93 8.81
C ALA A 102 8.98 7.78 7.53
N SER A 103 7.68 8.12 7.58
CA SER A 103 6.78 8.03 6.43
C SER A 103 6.95 9.16 5.42
N GLY A 104 7.56 10.28 5.81
CA GLY A 104 7.65 11.49 4.99
C GLY A 104 6.28 12.12 4.70
N ALA A 105 5.25 11.80 5.48
CA ALA A 105 3.94 12.44 5.34
C ALA A 105 4.00 13.90 5.84
N GLU A 106 3.43 14.80 5.06
CA GLU A 106 3.38 16.23 5.37
C GLU A 106 2.03 16.65 5.96
N ILE A 107 1.04 15.74 5.95
CA ILE A 107 -0.29 15.99 6.51
C ILE A 107 -0.60 14.91 7.52
N VAL A 108 -0.99 15.35 8.71
CA VAL A 108 -1.44 14.50 9.82
C VAL A 108 -2.86 14.86 10.22
N THR A 109 -3.72 13.84 10.37
CA THR A 109 -5.08 14.01 10.86
C THR A 109 -5.17 13.68 12.34
N VAL A 110 -5.94 14.48 13.07
CA VAL A 110 -6.13 14.33 14.51
C VAL A 110 -7.53 13.84 14.81
N ALA A 111 -7.65 12.72 15.51
CA ALA A 111 -8.93 12.30 16.06
C ALA A 111 -9.35 13.29 17.16
N VAL A 112 -10.40 14.08 16.90
CA VAL A 112 -10.90 15.13 17.82
C VAL A 112 -11.16 14.60 19.25
N ARG A 113 -11.60 13.35 19.38
CA ARG A 113 -11.88 12.70 20.67
C ARG A 113 -10.63 12.30 21.48
N ARG A 114 -9.43 12.39 20.91
CA ARG A 114 -8.14 12.06 21.56
C ARG A 114 -7.35 13.30 22.00
N VAL A 115 -7.92 14.49 21.84
CA VAL A 115 -7.32 15.70 22.40
C VAL A 115 -7.76 15.76 23.87
N ASN A 116 -6.80 15.64 24.78
CA ASN A 116 -7.04 15.78 26.22
C ASN A 116 -7.30 17.25 26.55
N VAL A 117 -8.49 17.77 26.23
CA VAL A 117 -8.86 19.17 26.47
C VAL A 117 -9.21 19.42 27.94
N MET A 118 -9.58 18.36 28.68
CA MET A 118 -10.12 18.44 30.03
C MET A 118 -9.12 18.08 31.13
N ASP A 119 -8.06 17.32 30.81
CA ASP A 119 -7.08 16.85 31.78
C ASP A 119 -5.68 17.40 31.44
N LYS A 120 -5.28 18.43 32.19
CA LYS A 120 -4.03 19.18 31.97
C LYS A 120 -2.77 18.39 32.36
N GLY A 121 -2.91 17.23 33.00
CA GLY A 121 -1.78 16.38 33.43
C GLY A 121 -1.35 15.36 32.38
N GLN A 122 -2.12 15.19 31.31
CA GLN A 122 -1.84 14.23 30.25
C GLN A 122 -1.16 14.91 29.06
N PRO A 123 -0.23 14.24 28.35
CA PRO A 123 0.42 14.81 27.19
C PRO A 123 -0.58 15.12 26.07
N LEU A 124 -0.40 16.27 25.43
CA LEU A 124 -1.14 16.70 24.25
C LEU A 124 -0.45 16.20 22.99
N LEU A 125 -1.23 16.01 21.92
CA LEU A 125 -0.65 15.62 20.62
C LEU A 125 0.36 16.65 20.10
N THR A 126 0.08 17.93 20.36
CA THR A 126 0.94 19.06 19.96
C THR A 126 2.30 19.07 20.65
N ASP A 127 2.46 18.32 21.75
CA ASP A 127 3.75 18.17 22.43
C ASP A 127 4.71 17.29 21.62
N PHE A 128 4.20 16.48 20.69
CA PHE A 128 4.97 15.53 19.88
C PHE A 128 4.92 15.81 18.38
N ILE A 129 3.89 16.54 17.92
CA ILE A 129 3.66 16.86 16.51
C ILE A 129 3.40 18.36 16.40
N ASP A 130 4.33 19.10 15.80
CA ASP A 130 4.20 20.54 15.61
C ASP A 130 3.24 20.87 14.45
N PRO A 131 2.09 21.53 14.71
CA PRO A 131 1.13 21.90 13.67
C PRO A 131 1.67 22.96 12.68
N LYS A 132 2.81 23.59 12.96
CA LYS A 132 3.49 24.49 12.02
C LYS A 132 4.41 23.74 11.06
N LYS A 133 4.89 22.55 11.47
CA LYS A 133 5.73 21.68 10.65
C LYS A 133 4.89 20.85 9.67
N PHE A 134 3.72 20.39 10.10
CA PHE A 134 2.80 19.53 9.33
C PHE A 134 1.47 20.26 9.07
#